data_AF-A0A928L0B6-F1
#
_entry.id   AF-A0A928L0B6-F1
#
_cell.length_a   1.000
_cell.length_b   1.000
_cell.length_c   1.000
_cell.angle_alpha   90.00
_cell.angle_beta   90.00
_cell.angle_gamma   90.00
#
_symmetry.space_group_name_H-M   'P 1'
#
loop_
_entity.id
_entity.type
_entity.pdbx_description
1 polymer ?
#
loop_
_entity_poly.entity_id
_entity_poly.type
_entity_poly.pdbx_seq_one_letter_code
_entity_poly.pdbx_strand_id
1 'polypeptide(L)'
;MNKKICKFIAAMAVVSTTMYSPMFTIDTNAENISVSISKSENVESTEIRTVKELMNMKSNGTYHLANDIDLSNVKWRSISGFKGTFDGNGYEIKNLKSTTYGLFSSLKSNAVVKNVKLTNVNIMSKYKTVGAVAALINSSAENVEIDNCFVSGVVASCLTKYNKTASSSTAGAIVGKNSSKSTVISNCYSNAVVCAEKQAGGIVGINKGTVLNSGFGGAIENSKNIYELACDTNGEKNDDYTYMYCCGGICGINYGIIESCLSEYTDMACSKYNGGFAGRTLPDSKITNSLNLTKIWLSDDMYCGLIAGYASKKADIANCCTRERNNSMTLNAVGKTVGKFSAITISLEDLGNEKCLNVIGDKWCIENEKPVPISIKDYIALEKTASIKGERLDF
;
A
#
# COMPACT_ATOMS: atom_id res chain seq x y z
N MET A 1 -7.72 48.37 -11.09
CA MET A 1 -8.31 47.46 -10.10
C MET A 1 -7.20 46.87 -9.24
N ASN A 2 -7.28 47.03 -7.92
CA ASN A 2 -6.13 46.98 -7.00
C ASN A 2 -5.65 45.52 -6.76
N LYS A 3 -4.35 45.22 -6.93
CA LYS A 3 -3.74 43.88 -6.72
C LYS A 3 -4.04 43.24 -5.36
N LYS A 4 -4.52 44.02 -4.39
CA LYS A 4 -4.99 43.55 -3.07
C LYS A 4 -6.35 42.84 -3.12
N ILE A 5 -7.24 43.19 -4.06
CA ILE A 5 -8.58 42.57 -4.18
C ILE A 5 -8.46 41.14 -4.75
N CYS A 6 -7.56 40.91 -5.72
CA CYS A 6 -7.30 39.56 -6.26
C CYS A 6 -6.71 38.59 -5.23
N LYS A 7 -5.87 39.08 -4.29
CA LYS A 7 -5.33 38.24 -3.21
C LYS A 7 -6.36 37.90 -2.12
N PHE A 8 -7.33 38.79 -1.88
CA PHE A 8 -8.39 38.56 -0.89
C PHE A 8 -9.41 37.52 -1.39
N ILE A 9 -9.71 37.50 -2.69
CA ILE A 9 -10.67 36.57 -3.29
C ILE A 9 -10.07 35.15 -3.45
N ALA A 10 -8.77 35.03 -3.75
CA ALA A 10 -8.09 33.72 -3.79
C ALA A 10 -8.00 33.03 -2.41
N ALA A 11 -7.97 33.81 -1.32
CA ALA A 11 -7.94 33.28 0.04
C ALA A 11 -9.30 32.74 0.52
N MET A 12 -10.42 33.20 -0.05
CA MET A 12 -11.76 32.69 0.30
C MET A 12 -12.11 31.37 -0.42
N ALA A 13 -11.37 30.97 -1.45
CA ALA A 13 -11.57 29.69 -2.13
C ALA A 13 -10.95 28.48 -1.38
N VAL A 14 -10.23 28.72 -0.28
CA VAL A 14 -9.55 27.69 0.50
C VAL A 14 -10.00 27.76 1.97
N VAL A 15 -11.30 27.66 2.22
CA VAL A 15 -11.83 27.36 3.56
C VAL A 15 -13.07 26.49 3.44
N SER A 16 -12.90 25.16 3.44
CA SER A 16 -13.80 24.24 4.17
C SER A 16 -13.23 22.81 4.19
N THR A 17 -12.93 22.32 5.38
CA THR A 17 -12.50 20.94 5.69
C THR A 17 -13.67 19.95 5.77
N THR A 18 -14.61 20.04 4.84
CA THR A 18 -15.69 19.05 4.69
C THR A 18 -15.90 18.77 3.21
N MET A 19 -16.13 17.50 2.89
CA MET A 19 -16.21 16.90 1.55
C MET A 19 -16.65 17.84 0.42
N TYR A 20 -15.91 17.79 -0.70
CA TYR A 20 -16.15 18.43 -2.00
C TYR A 20 -15.78 19.92 -2.11
N SER A 21 -14.82 20.22 -2.99
CA SER A 21 -14.54 21.59 -3.45
C SER A 21 -15.50 21.95 -4.59
N PRO A 22 -16.29 23.04 -4.49
CA PRO A 22 -17.07 23.51 -5.63
C PRO A 22 -16.14 23.96 -6.76
N MET A 23 -16.52 23.68 -8.01
CA MET A 23 -15.79 24.13 -9.19
C MET A 23 -16.13 25.61 -9.44
N PHE A 24 -15.13 26.49 -9.33
CA PHE A 24 -15.27 27.91 -9.61
C PHE A 24 -14.80 28.22 -11.03
N THR A 25 -15.65 28.88 -11.82
CA THR A 25 -15.26 29.46 -13.11
C THR A 25 -15.34 30.97 -12.99
N ILE A 26 -14.25 31.67 -13.33
CA ILE A 26 -14.20 33.14 -13.35
C ILE A 26 -14.12 33.58 -14.81
N ASP A 27 -15.16 34.24 -15.32
CA ASP A 27 -15.09 34.95 -16.60
C ASP A 27 -14.45 36.33 -16.37
N THR A 28 -13.34 36.59 -17.06
CA THR A 28 -12.55 37.83 -16.92
C THR A 28 -12.81 38.84 -18.03
N ASN A 29 -13.72 38.54 -18.97
CA ASN A 29 -14.01 39.39 -20.13
C ASN A 29 -15.35 40.16 -20.03
N ALA A 30 -16.06 40.06 -18.90
CA ALA A 30 -17.31 40.79 -18.69
C ALA A 30 -17.06 42.11 -17.93
N GLU A 31 -17.76 43.19 -18.32
CA GLU A 31 -17.80 44.46 -17.58
C GLU A 31 -18.30 44.30 -16.13
N ASN A 32 -18.89 43.14 -15.81
CA ASN A 32 -19.31 42.72 -14.47
C ASN A 32 -18.72 41.34 -14.15
N ILE A 33 -18.07 41.19 -12.99
CA ILE A 33 -17.62 39.87 -12.50
C ILE A 33 -18.85 39.05 -12.12
N SER A 34 -19.07 37.93 -12.80
CA SER A 34 -20.06 36.93 -12.40
C SER A 34 -19.34 35.70 -11.84
N VAL A 35 -19.79 35.25 -10.66
CA VAL A 35 -19.32 34.01 -10.03
C VAL A 35 -20.47 33.01 -10.11
N SER A 36 -20.32 31.99 -10.94
CA SER A 36 -21.26 30.87 -11.02
C SER A 36 -20.77 29.74 -10.11
N ILE A 37 -21.51 29.52 -9.03
CA ILE A 37 -21.34 28.32 -8.18
C ILE A 37 -22.25 27.25 -8.78
N SER A 38 -21.65 26.25 -9.44
CA SER A 38 -22.41 25.05 -9.77
C SER A 38 -22.68 24.30 -8.46
N LYS A 39 -23.96 24.09 -8.16
CA LYS A 39 -24.38 23.22 -7.06
C LYS A 39 -23.80 21.83 -7.37
N SER A 40 -22.95 21.28 -6.51
CA SER A 40 -22.56 19.89 -6.67
C SER A 40 -23.84 19.06 -6.60
N GLU A 41 -24.04 18.14 -7.55
CA GLU A 41 -25.10 17.15 -7.41
C GLU A 41 -24.91 16.48 -6.05
N ASN A 42 -25.95 16.53 -5.20
CA ASN A 42 -25.99 15.75 -3.97
C ASN A 42 -26.03 14.28 -4.41
N VAL A 43 -24.87 13.67 -4.62
CA VAL A 43 -24.79 12.22 -4.79
C VAL A 43 -25.10 11.64 -3.43
N GLU A 44 -26.35 11.22 -3.25
CA GLU A 44 -26.86 10.64 -2.02
C GLU A 44 -25.92 9.50 -1.58
N SER A 45 -25.18 9.74 -0.48
CA SER A 45 -24.24 8.78 0.07
C SER A 45 -25.00 7.82 0.98
N THR A 46 -24.99 6.54 0.63
CA THR A 46 -25.69 5.50 1.39
C THR A 46 -24.92 5.17 2.65
N GLU A 47 -25.57 5.33 3.80
CA GLU A 47 -25.03 4.99 5.10
C GLU A 47 -24.99 3.46 5.31
N ILE A 48 -23.89 2.94 5.84
CA ILE A 48 -23.69 1.52 6.18
C ILE A 48 -23.43 1.40 7.68
N ARG A 49 -24.36 0.77 8.41
CA ARG A 49 -24.29 0.56 9.86
C ARG A 49 -24.14 -0.91 10.26
N THR A 50 -24.49 -1.82 9.35
CA THR A 50 -24.58 -3.26 9.62
C THR A 50 -23.86 -4.09 8.57
N VAL A 51 -23.50 -5.33 8.95
CA VAL A 51 -22.89 -6.29 8.03
C VAL A 51 -23.79 -6.57 6.81
N LYS A 52 -25.11 -6.62 7.01
CA LYS A 52 -26.08 -6.87 5.94
C LYS A 52 -26.09 -5.76 4.91
N GLU A 53 -26.03 -4.50 5.34
CA GLU A 53 -25.95 -3.34 4.43
C GLU A 53 -24.63 -3.37 3.64
N LEU A 54 -23.51 -3.62 4.33
CA LEU A 54 -22.19 -3.74 3.69
C LEU A 54 -22.20 -4.84 2.60
N MET A 55 -22.77 -6.01 2.89
CA MET A 55 -22.88 -7.12 1.94
C MET A 55 -23.83 -6.84 0.76
N ASN A 56 -24.78 -5.92 0.93
CA ASN A 56 -25.78 -5.61 -0.09
C ASN A 56 -25.37 -4.47 -1.03
N MET A 57 -24.21 -3.84 -0.76
CA MET A 57 -23.62 -2.83 -1.62
C MET A 57 -23.59 -3.28 -3.08
N LYS A 58 -23.92 -2.35 -3.97
CA LYS A 58 -23.74 -2.56 -5.40
C LYS A 58 -22.31 -2.20 -5.81
N SER A 59 -21.92 -2.62 -7.00
CA SER A 59 -20.62 -2.28 -7.57
C SER A 59 -20.50 -0.80 -7.95
N ASN A 60 -21.61 -0.06 -7.96
CA ASN A 60 -21.70 1.38 -8.15
C ASN A 60 -22.43 2.05 -6.97
N GLY A 61 -22.27 3.36 -6.85
CA GLY A 61 -22.85 4.16 -5.78
C GLY A 61 -21.80 4.77 -4.86
N THR A 62 -22.25 5.62 -3.94
CA THR A 62 -21.44 6.28 -2.92
C THR A 62 -21.91 5.75 -1.57
N TYR A 63 -20.99 5.22 -0.79
CA TYR A 63 -21.28 4.60 0.50
C TYR A 63 -20.33 5.13 1.57
N HIS A 64 -20.81 5.25 2.80
CA HIS A 64 -19.96 5.54 3.95
C HIS A 64 -20.35 4.71 5.16
N LEU A 65 -19.36 4.33 5.97
CA LEU A 65 -19.64 3.69 7.25
C LEU A 65 -20.19 4.72 8.25
N ALA A 66 -21.10 4.25 9.11
CA ALA A 66 -21.58 5.00 10.26
C ALA A 66 -21.60 4.17 11.55
N ASN A 67 -20.95 3.01 11.49
CA ASN A 67 -20.65 2.18 12.64
C ASN A 67 -19.48 1.25 12.30
N ASP A 68 -18.80 0.77 13.34
CA ASP A 68 -17.88 -0.35 13.19
C ASP A 68 -18.64 -1.59 12.70
N ILE A 69 -18.02 -2.35 11.80
CA ILE A 69 -18.60 -3.58 11.21
C ILE A 69 -17.76 -4.79 11.61
N ASP A 70 -18.33 -5.72 12.38
CA ASP A 70 -17.66 -6.98 12.74
C ASP A 70 -18.09 -8.12 11.81
N LEU A 71 -17.14 -8.69 11.07
CA LEU A 71 -17.37 -9.77 10.10
C LEU A 71 -17.10 -11.18 10.67
N SER A 72 -16.87 -11.34 11.97
CA SER A 72 -16.47 -12.60 12.62
C SER A 72 -17.39 -13.80 12.33
N ASN A 73 -18.70 -13.55 12.22
CA ASN A 73 -19.74 -14.57 12.05
C ASN A 73 -20.31 -14.64 10.62
N VAL A 74 -19.57 -14.09 9.64
CA VAL A 74 -20.06 -13.98 8.26
C VAL A 74 -19.09 -14.62 7.28
N LYS A 75 -19.65 -15.43 6.37
CA LYS A 75 -18.92 -15.89 5.19
C LYS A 75 -18.85 -14.74 4.19
N TRP A 76 -17.74 -14.01 4.22
CA TRP A 76 -17.56 -12.85 3.35
C TRP A 76 -17.56 -13.22 1.86
N ARG A 77 -18.26 -12.41 1.07
CA ARG A 77 -18.22 -12.43 -0.39
C ARG A 77 -17.73 -11.07 -0.88
N SER A 78 -16.55 -11.05 -1.48
CA SER A 78 -15.95 -9.81 -1.99
C SER A 78 -16.84 -9.11 -3.00
N ILE A 79 -16.90 -7.79 -2.91
CA ILE A 79 -17.61 -6.93 -3.86
C ILE A 79 -16.79 -6.88 -5.15
N SER A 80 -17.42 -7.21 -6.28
CA SER A 80 -16.71 -7.37 -7.56
C SER A 80 -16.91 -6.19 -8.49
N GLY A 81 -15.81 -5.70 -9.06
CA GLY A 81 -15.83 -4.65 -10.08
C GLY A 81 -16.35 -3.31 -9.57
N PHE A 82 -15.98 -2.94 -8.34
CA PHE A 82 -16.44 -1.70 -7.73
C PHE A 82 -15.92 -0.49 -8.53
N LYS A 83 -16.80 0.45 -8.82
CA LYS A 83 -16.57 1.69 -9.59
C LYS A 83 -17.21 2.91 -8.91
N GLY A 84 -17.57 2.77 -7.63
CA GLY A 84 -18.21 3.79 -6.83
C GLY A 84 -17.24 4.44 -5.83
N THR A 85 -17.78 5.11 -4.83
CA THR A 85 -17.03 5.63 -3.68
C THR A 85 -17.37 4.84 -2.43
N PHE A 86 -16.37 4.37 -1.69
CA PHE A 86 -16.52 3.75 -0.38
C PHE A 86 -15.65 4.49 0.64
N ASP A 87 -16.29 5.18 1.59
CA ASP A 87 -15.64 5.95 2.65
C ASP A 87 -15.79 5.23 4.00
N GLY A 88 -14.70 4.76 4.59
CA GLY A 88 -14.74 4.15 5.92
C GLY A 88 -15.06 5.13 7.04
N ASN A 89 -15.01 6.45 6.78
CA ASN A 89 -15.55 7.52 7.63
C ASN A 89 -15.09 7.44 9.10
N GLY A 90 -13.87 6.97 9.34
CA GLY A 90 -13.27 6.83 10.67
C GLY A 90 -13.58 5.52 11.40
N TYR A 91 -14.53 4.71 10.91
CA TYR A 91 -14.93 3.42 11.48
C TYR A 91 -14.06 2.25 10.99
N GLU A 92 -14.14 1.14 11.71
CA GLU A 92 -13.39 -0.08 11.44
C GLU A 92 -14.26 -1.20 10.88
N ILE A 93 -13.69 -1.99 9.95
CA ILE A 93 -14.22 -3.29 9.55
C ILE A 93 -13.30 -4.36 10.15
N LYS A 94 -13.85 -5.15 11.08
CA LYS A 94 -13.09 -6.10 11.90
C LYS A 94 -13.29 -7.53 11.44
N ASN A 95 -12.30 -8.38 11.69
CA ASN A 95 -12.42 -9.83 11.64
C ASN A 95 -12.79 -10.39 10.25
N LEU A 96 -12.42 -9.70 9.17
CA LEU A 96 -12.65 -10.15 7.80
C LEU A 96 -11.93 -11.48 7.54
N LYS A 97 -12.70 -12.56 7.37
CA LYS A 97 -12.18 -13.88 6.98
C LYS A 97 -12.58 -14.23 5.55
N SER A 98 -11.62 -14.60 4.71
CA SER A 98 -11.89 -14.97 3.32
C SER A 98 -10.87 -15.95 2.78
N THR A 99 -11.32 -16.89 1.95
CA THR A 99 -10.45 -17.78 1.16
C THR A 99 -10.37 -17.39 -0.31
N THR A 100 -10.94 -16.24 -0.67
CA THR A 100 -11.04 -15.74 -2.04
C THR A 100 -10.28 -14.43 -2.21
N TYR A 101 -10.92 -13.29 -2.01
CA TYR A 101 -10.30 -11.96 -2.07
C TYR A 101 -10.60 -11.16 -0.79
N GLY A 102 -10.08 -9.94 -0.68
CA GLY A 102 -10.39 -9.02 0.41
C GLY A 102 -11.79 -8.39 0.30
N LEU A 103 -11.91 -7.15 0.77
CA LEU A 103 -13.15 -6.37 0.73
C LEU A 103 -13.69 -6.28 -0.71
N PHE A 104 -12.82 -5.88 -1.65
CA PHE A 104 -13.11 -5.85 -3.08
C PHE A 104 -12.29 -6.90 -3.83
N SER A 105 -12.93 -7.66 -4.74
CA SER A 105 -12.18 -8.54 -5.65
C SER A 105 -11.51 -7.75 -6.77
N SER A 106 -12.13 -6.64 -7.19
CA SER A 106 -11.51 -5.70 -8.13
C SER A 106 -12.12 -4.32 -8.07
N LEU A 107 -11.27 -3.33 -8.38
CA LEU A 107 -11.69 -1.95 -8.64
C LEU A 107 -11.63 -1.67 -10.14
N LYS A 108 -12.55 -0.85 -10.62
CA LYS A 108 -12.72 -0.40 -12.01
C LYS A 108 -12.61 1.12 -12.07
N SER A 109 -12.70 1.70 -13.27
CA SER A 109 -12.49 3.14 -13.46
C SER A 109 -13.39 3.97 -12.54
N ASN A 110 -12.83 5.06 -12.02
CA ASN A 110 -13.46 6.00 -11.08
C ASN A 110 -13.80 5.43 -9.69
N ALA A 111 -13.28 4.25 -9.34
CA ALA A 111 -13.41 3.73 -7.99
C ALA A 111 -12.59 4.56 -7.00
N VAL A 112 -13.24 5.00 -5.92
CA VAL A 112 -12.60 5.69 -4.79
C VAL A 112 -12.84 4.86 -3.53
N VAL A 113 -11.76 4.44 -2.88
CA VAL A 113 -11.81 3.73 -1.59
C VAL A 113 -10.97 4.50 -0.60
N LYS A 114 -11.59 5.09 0.42
CA LYS A 114 -10.89 5.95 1.36
C LYS A 114 -11.27 5.74 2.82
N ASN A 115 -10.36 6.10 3.72
CA ASN A 115 -10.57 6.04 5.18
C ASN A 115 -10.95 4.65 5.70
N VAL A 116 -10.54 3.58 5.01
CA VAL A 116 -10.92 2.20 5.36
C VAL A 116 -9.91 1.60 6.32
N LYS A 117 -10.36 1.22 7.52
CA LYS A 117 -9.55 0.48 8.49
C LYS A 117 -10.02 -0.97 8.53
N LEU A 118 -9.21 -1.89 8.02
CA LEU A 118 -9.45 -3.33 8.12
C LEU A 118 -8.58 -3.91 9.24
N THR A 119 -9.21 -4.34 10.33
CA THR A 119 -8.48 -4.84 11.50
C THR A 119 -8.70 -6.33 11.74
N ASN A 120 -7.65 -7.05 12.14
CA ASN A 120 -7.70 -8.49 12.37
C ASN A 120 -8.23 -9.27 11.14
N VAL A 121 -7.75 -8.92 9.94
CA VAL A 121 -8.10 -9.67 8.74
C VAL A 121 -7.40 -11.03 8.75
N ASN A 122 -8.06 -12.05 8.20
CA ASN A 122 -7.45 -13.35 7.94
C ASN A 122 -7.88 -13.80 6.54
N ILE A 123 -7.11 -13.39 5.55
CA ILE A 123 -7.39 -13.64 4.13
C ILE A 123 -6.37 -14.65 3.61
N MET A 124 -6.84 -15.89 3.44
CA MET A 124 -6.06 -17.03 2.98
C MET A 124 -6.51 -17.42 1.57
N SER A 125 -6.18 -16.57 0.61
CA SER A 125 -6.69 -16.66 -0.77
C SER A 125 -6.20 -17.90 -1.49
N LYS A 126 -7.12 -18.71 -2.03
CA LYS A 126 -6.81 -19.80 -2.95
C LYS A 126 -6.55 -19.33 -4.39
N TYR A 127 -6.59 -18.01 -4.63
CA TYR A 127 -6.36 -17.38 -5.92
C TYR A 127 -4.97 -16.74 -6.02
N LYS A 128 -4.56 -16.49 -7.26
CA LYS A 128 -3.23 -15.97 -7.63
C LYS A 128 -2.95 -14.56 -7.14
N THR A 129 -3.97 -13.78 -6.77
CA THR A 129 -3.77 -12.38 -6.43
C THR A 129 -4.70 -12.00 -5.30
N VAL A 130 -4.13 -11.37 -4.27
CA VAL A 130 -4.90 -10.96 -3.08
C VAL A 130 -4.39 -9.65 -2.51
N GLY A 131 -5.32 -8.81 -2.07
CA GLY A 131 -5.09 -7.72 -1.15
C GLY A 131 -6.33 -7.51 -0.30
N ALA A 132 -6.17 -6.97 0.90
CA ALA A 132 -7.26 -6.84 1.86
C ALA A 132 -8.28 -5.77 1.44
N VAL A 133 -7.82 -4.65 0.88
CA VAL A 133 -8.73 -3.65 0.29
C VAL A 133 -9.19 -4.12 -1.08
N ALA A 134 -8.25 -4.39 -2.00
CA ALA A 134 -8.58 -4.86 -3.34
C ALA A 134 -7.59 -5.92 -3.86
N ALA A 135 -8.10 -6.98 -4.48
CA ALA A 135 -7.19 -7.95 -5.11
C ALA A 135 -6.60 -7.42 -6.44
N LEU A 136 -7.42 -6.89 -7.35
CA LEU A 136 -6.98 -6.52 -8.70
C LEU A 136 -7.52 -5.17 -9.18
N ILE A 137 -6.63 -4.37 -9.75
CA ILE A 137 -6.97 -3.20 -10.57
C ILE A 137 -6.46 -3.49 -11.99
N ASN A 138 -7.39 -3.53 -12.95
CA ASN A 138 -7.09 -3.91 -14.33
C ASN A 138 -6.36 -2.79 -15.08
N SER A 139 -5.62 -3.14 -16.14
CA SER A 139 -4.83 -2.17 -16.90
C SER A 139 -5.64 -1.09 -17.63
N SER A 140 -6.91 -1.36 -17.91
CA SER A 140 -7.83 -0.41 -18.54
C SER A 140 -8.59 0.47 -17.53
N ALA A 141 -8.36 0.31 -16.23
CA ALA A 141 -9.00 1.16 -15.23
C ALA A 141 -8.34 2.54 -15.21
N GLU A 142 -9.15 3.59 -15.10
CA GLU A 142 -8.70 4.99 -15.05
C GLU A 142 -9.23 5.66 -13.78
N ASN A 143 -8.49 6.62 -13.23
CA ASN A 143 -8.88 7.42 -12.07
C ASN A 143 -9.30 6.56 -10.85
N VAL A 144 -8.51 5.53 -10.53
CA VAL A 144 -8.75 4.72 -9.32
C VAL A 144 -7.95 5.32 -8.16
N GLU A 145 -8.62 5.60 -7.05
CA GLU A 145 -8.02 6.17 -5.85
C GLU A 145 -8.22 5.24 -4.66
N ILE A 146 -7.13 4.92 -3.97
CA ILE A 146 -7.14 4.25 -2.68
C ILE A 146 -6.38 5.14 -1.71
N ASP A 147 -7.08 5.72 -0.75
CA ASP A 147 -6.52 6.75 0.13
C ASP A 147 -6.77 6.44 1.61
N ASN A 148 -5.81 6.78 2.47
CA ASN A 148 -5.98 6.70 3.93
C ASN A 148 -6.53 5.34 4.41
N CYS A 149 -5.96 4.24 3.92
CA CYS A 149 -6.40 2.89 4.29
C CYS A 149 -5.39 2.21 5.23
N PHE A 150 -5.91 1.48 6.21
CA PHE A 150 -5.12 0.72 7.18
C PHE A 150 -5.49 -0.77 7.14
N VAL A 151 -4.50 -1.65 7.21
CA VAL A 151 -4.70 -3.11 7.27
C VAL A 151 -3.83 -3.74 8.35
N SER A 152 -4.44 -4.57 9.20
CA SER A 152 -3.75 -5.46 10.16
C SER A 152 -4.30 -6.88 10.10
N GLY A 153 -3.48 -7.87 10.44
CA GLY A 153 -3.81 -9.30 10.39
C GLY A 153 -2.96 -10.05 9.36
N VAL A 154 -3.55 -10.99 8.62
CA VAL A 154 -2.85 -11.85 7.65
C VAL A 154 -3.48 -11.72 6.25
N VAL A 155 -2.63 -11.47 5.25
CA VAL A 155 -3.01 -11.40 3.84
C VAL A 155 -2.09 -12.32 3.04
N ALA A 156 -2.58 -13.51 2.70
CA ALA A 156 -1.78 -14.56 2.07
C ALA A 156 -2.41 -15.04 0.75
N SER A 157 -1.61 -15.08 -0.32
CA SER A 157 -1.91 -15.85 -1.52
C SER A 157 -1.39 -17.27 -1.31
N CYS A 158 -2.33 -18.17 -1.04
CA CYS A 158 -2.11 -19.56 -0.71
C CYS A 158 -2.65 -20.46 -1.84
N LEU A 159 -1.90 -20.56 -2.95
CA LEU A 159 -2.20 -21.49 -4.02
C LEU A 159 -2.05 -22.94 -3.56
N THR A 160 -3.14 -23.70 -3.58
CA THR A 160 -3.08 -25.14 -3.32
C THR A 160 -2.47 -25.89 -4.51
N LYS A 161 -1.94 -27.09 -4.23
CA LYS A 161 -1.36 -28.10 -5.15
C LYS A 161 -2.09 -28.26 -6.49
N TYR A 162 -3.40 -27.96 -6.55
CA TYR A 162 -4.24 -28.08 -7.75
C TYR A 162 -4.08 -26.94 -8.78
N ASN A 163 -3.37 -25.85 -8.45
CA ASN A 163 -3.14 -24.70 -9.34
C ASN A 163 -1.65 -24.41 -9.62
N LYS A 164 -0.82 -25.46 -9.65
CA LYS A 164 0.65 -25.41 -9.76
C LYS A 164 1.21 -24.76 -11.05
N THR A 165 0.36 -24.46 -12.04
CA THR A 165 0.75 -23.73 -13.26
C THR A 165 0.79 -22.21 -13.06
N ALA A 166 0.49 -21.71 -11.86
CA ALA A 166 0.35 -20.30 -11.56
C ALA A 166 1.69 -19.59 -11.35
N SER A 167 2.34 -19.24 -12.45
CA SER A 167 3.53 -18.38 -12.54
C SER A 167 3.36 -16.94 -12.00
N SER A 168 2.39 -16.64 -11.13
CA SER A 168 1.99 -15.26 -10.76
C SER A 168 1.34 -15.04 -9.38
N SER A 169 1.55 -15.93 -8.39
CA SER A 169 1.07 -15.67 -7.01
C SER A 169 1.56 -14.31 -6.50
N THR A 170 0.64 -13.41 -6.18
CA THR A 170 0.89 -12.03 -5.81
C THR A 170 0.09 -11.66 -4.58
N ALA A 171 0.71 -11.04 -3.59
CA ALA A 171 0.02 -10.46 -2.45
C ALA A 171 0.53 -9.05 -2.14
N GLY A 172 -0.38 -8.18 -1.74
CA GLY A 172 -0.03 -6.98 -0.98
C GLY A 172 -1.11 -6.64 0.01
N ALA A 173 -0.77 -6.03 1.15
CA ALA A 173 -1.75 -5.87 2.23
C ALA A 173 -2.94 -5.01 1.79
N ILE A 174 -2.69 -3.92 1.07
CA ILE A 174 -3.75 -3.04 0.55
C ILE A 174 -4.25 -3.58 -0.80
N VAL A 175 -3.34 -3.69 -1.77
CA VAL A 175 -3.67 -4.13 -3.13
C VAL A 175 -2.82 -5.33 -3.55
N GLY A 176 -3.45 -6.37 -4.10
CA GLY A 176 -2.69 -7.48 -4.68
C GLY A 176 -1.91 -7.05 -5.92
N LYS A 177 -2.62 -6.65 -6.97
CA LYS A 177 -2.02 -6.23 -8.24
C LYS A 177 -2.68 -4.97 -8.79
N ASN A 178 -1.91 -3.90 -8.86
CA ASN A 178 -2.27 -2.70 -9.60
C ASN A 178 -1.67 -2.77 -11.02
N SER A 179 -2.52 -3.00 -12.03
CA SER A 179 -2.10 -3.03 -13.43
C SER A 179 -2.34 -1.73 -14.18
N SER A 180 -3.00 -0.75 -13.57
CA SER A 180 -3.27 0.56 -14.18
C SER A 180 -2.19 1.58 -13.81
N LYS A 181 -1.82 2.40 -14.79
CA LYS A 181 -0.92 3.55 -14.61
C LYS A 181 -1.60 4.75 -13.97
N SER A 182 -2.93 4.81 -14.03
CA SER A 182 -3.74 5.93 -13.54
C SER A 182 -4.16 5.77 -12.08
N THR A 183 -3.88 4.62 -11.46
CA THR A 183 -4.20 4.38 -10.05
C THR A 183 -3.26 5.16 -9.15
N VAL A 184 -3.82 5.79 -8.11
CA VAL A 184 -3.07 6.35 -6.98
C VAL A 184 -3.43 5.60 -5.70
N ILE A 185 -2.42 5.08 -5.01
CA ILE A 185 -2.51 4.50 -3.67
C ILE A 185 -1.76 5.44 -2.74
N SER A 186 -2.47 6.16 -1.86
CA SER A 186 -1.89 7.21 -1.02
C SER A 186 -2.22 7.06 0.44
N ASN A 187 -1.33 7.55 1.31
CA ASN A 187 -1.57 7.68 2.75
C ASN A 187 -1.99 6.36 3.42
N CYS A 188 -1.56 5.22 2.85
CA CYS A 188 -1.95 3.91 3.32
C CYS A 188 -0.87 3.37 4.26
N TYR A 189 -1.30 2.62 5.28
CA TYR A 189 -0.39 1.94 6.19
C TYR A 189 -0.81 0.49 6.42
N SER A 190 0.15 -0.39 6.63
CA SER A 190 -0.14 -1.78 7.00
C SER A 190 0.91 -2.32 7.96
N ASN A 191 0.45 -3.01 8.99
CA ASN A 191 1.26 -3.86 9.87
C ASN A 191 0.87 -5.34 9.73
N ALA A 192 0.21 -5.70 8.63
CA ALA A 192 -0.19 -7.07 8.36
C ALA A 192 0.99 -7.97 8.01
N VAL A 193 0.83 -9.27 8.26
CA VAL A 193 1.68 -10.31 7.67
C VAL A 193 1.24 -10.54 6.23
N VAL A 194 2.14 -10.31 5.28
CA VAL A 194 1.90 -10.51 3.85
C VAL A 194 2.67 -11.73 3.36
N CYS A 195 2.00 -12.58 2.59
CA CYS A 195 2.58 -13.80 2.07
C CYS A 195 2.15 -14.07 0.63
N ALA A 196 3.09 -14.46 -0.22
CA ALA A 196 2.84 -14.95 -1.56
C ALA A 196 3.90 -15.97 -1.98
N GLU A 197 3.58 -16.83 -2.96
CA GLU A 197 4.55 -17.80 -3.48
C GLU A 197 5.53 -17.17 -4.48
N LYS A 198 5.21 -15.98 -5.03
CA LYS A 198 6.06 -15.35 -6.04
C LYS A 198 6.36 -13.90 -5.75
N GLN A 199 5.34 -13.07 -5.56
CA GLN A 199 5.48 -11.62 -5.46
C GLN A 199 4.76 -11.09 -4.23
N ALA A 200 5.48 -10.60 -3.23
CA ALA A 200 4.87 -9.91 -2.09
C ALA A 200 5.33 -8.47 -1.98
N GLY A 201 4.38 -7.59 -1.67
CA GLY A 201 4.62 -6.20 -1.34
C GLY A 201 3.90 -5.85 -0.04
N GLY A 202 4.53 -5.11 0.87
CA GLY A 202 3.83 -4.74 2.11
C GLY A 202 2.57 -3.91 1.88
N ILE A 203 2.56 -3.06 0.86
CA ILE A 203 1.38 -2.28 0.43
C ILE A 203 0.73 -2.86 -0.83
N VAL A 204 1.53 -3.06 -1.88
CA VAL A 204 1.05 -3.54 -3.18
C VAL A 204 1.93 -4.62 -3.76
N GLY A 205 1.39 -5.79 -4.11
CA GLY A 205 2.22 -6.88 -4.65
C GLY A 205 2.93 -6.53 -5.97
N ILE A 206 2.18 -6.00 -6.93
CA ILE A 206 2.73 -5.46 -8.21
C ILE A 206 2.15 -4.08 -8.46
N ASN A 207 3.01 -3.09 -8.69
CA ASN A 207 2.62 -1.71 -8.95
C ASN A 207 2.89 -1.27 -10.40
N LYS A 208 1.89 -0.68 -11.07
CA LYS A 208 2.05 0.06 -12.34
C LYS A 208 1.66 1.55 -12.26
N GLY A 209 1.00 1.96 -11.18
CA GLY A 209 0.57 3.34 -10.95
C GLY A 209 1.46 4.02 -9.93
N THR A 210 0.87 4.82 -9.06
CA THR A 210 1.60 5.60 -8.05
C THR A 210 1.28 5.08 -6.65
N VAL A 211 2.32 4.81 -5.86
CA VAL A 211 2.22 4.64 -4.40
C VAL A 211 2.89 5.84 -3.76
N LEU A 212 2.14 6.58 -2.95
CA LEU A 212 2.57 7.86 -2.40
C LEU A 212 2.36 7.86 -0.88
N ASN A 213 3.28 8.45 -0.12
CA ASN A 213 3.04 8.79 1.29
C ASN A 213 2.56 7.60 2.16
N SER A 214 3.02 6.40 1.84
CA SER A 214 2.50 5.15 2.40
C SER A 214 3.58 4.40 3.16
N GLY A 215 3.19 3.59 4.13
CA GLY A 215 4.13 2.91 5.01
C GLY A 215 3.80 1.44 5.23
N PHE A 216 4.81 0.63 5.49
CA PHE A 216 4.63 -0.75 5.88
C PHE A 216 5.52 -1.10 7.08
N GLY A 217 4.88 -1.62 8.12
CA GLY A 217 5.46 -2.00 9.41
C GLY A 217 5.19 -3.46 9.81
N GLY A 218 4.79 -4.30 8.85
CA GLY A 218 4.45 -5.71 9.08
C GLY A 218 5.56 -6.68 8.68
N ALA A 219 5.24 -7.96 8.58
CA ALA A 219 6.17 -8.99 8.11
C ALA A 219 5.85 -9.43 6.67
N ILE A 220 6.89 -9.75 5.88
CA ILE A 220 6.72 -10.36 4.56
C ILE A 220 7.35 -11.76 4.60
N GLU A 221 6.49 -12.75 4.70
CA GLU A 221 6.88 -14.12 4.95
C GLU A 221 6.68 -15.02 3.73
N ASN A 222 7.49 -16.09 3.72
CA ASN A 222 7.34 -17.14 2.74
C ASN A 222 6.09 -17.98 3.04
N SER A 223 5.44 -18.46 1.99
CA SER A 223 4.16 -19.14 2.11
C SER A 223 4.22 -20.44 2.91
N LYS A 224 5.37 -21.11 2.95
CA LYS A 224 5.60 -22.31 3.77
C LYS A 224 5.18 -22.11 5.23
N ASN A 225 5.62 -21.02 5.86
CA ASN A 225 5.36 -20.75 7.27
C ASN A 225 3.85 -20.59 7.54
N ILE A 226 3.14 -19.92 6.62
CA ILE A 226 1.70 -19.64 6.80
C ILE A 226 0.83 -20.85 6.41
N TYR A 227 1.24 -21.67 5.44
CA TYR A 227 0.51 -22.89 5.10
C TYR A 227 0.41 -23.87 6.28
N GLU A 228 1.49 -24.02 7.04
CA GLU A 228 1.52 -24.86 8.25
C GLU A 228 0.60 -24.32 9.36
N LEU A 229 0.34 -23.01 9.38
CA LEU A 229 -0.47 -22.32 10.39
C LEU A 229 -1.96 -22.15 10.01
N ALA A 230 -2.28 -22.01 8.72
CA ALA A 230 -3.56 -21.43 8.29
C ALA A 230 -4.30 -22.20 7.18
N CYS A 231 -3.65 -23.15 6.51
CA CYS A 231 -4.33 -24.03 5.57
C CYS A 231 -4.50 -25.39 6.23
N ASP A 232 -5.73 -25.80 6.46
CA ASP A 232 -6.07 -27.19 6.79
C ASP A 232 -5.61 -28.08 5.62
N THR A 233 -4.34 -28.49 5.66
CA THR A 233 -3.69 -29.28 4.61
C THR A 233 -3.97 -30.77 4.79
N ASN A 234 -4.83 -31.18 5.73
CA ASN A 234 -4.99 -32.58 6.14
C ASN A 234 -3.64 -33.29 6.42
N GLY A 235 -2.60 -32.54 6.81
CA GLY A 235 -1.26 -33.09 7.02
C GLY A 235 -0.47 -33.44 5.75
N GLU A 236 -0.93 -33.07 4.55
CA GLU A 236 -0.13 -33.22 3.32
C GLU A 236 1.04 -32.22 3.34
N LYS A 237 2.22 -32.70 3.74
CA LYS A 237 3.50 -32.00 3.55
C LYS A 237 3.72 -31.80 2.05
N ASN A 238 3.92 -30.55 1.62
CA ASN A 238 4.21 -30.22 0.23
C ASN A 238 5.71 -30.00 0.08
N ASP A 239 6.46 -31.00 -0.37
CA ASP A 239 7.92 -30.89 -0.52
C ASP A 239 8.37 -29.92 -1.64
N ASP A 240 7.41 -29.32 -2.37
CA ASP A 240 7.59 -28.39 -3.49
C ASP A 240 7.24 -26.93 -3.12
N TYR A 241 7.45 -26.51 -1.86
CA TYR A 241 7.30 -25.10 -1.47
C TYR A 241 8.23 -24.22 -2.33
N THR A 242 7.65 -23.47 -3.27
CA THR A 242 8.41 -22.50 -4.04
C THR A 242 8.67 -21.31 -3.15
N TYR A 243 9.93 -21.05 -2.85
CA TYR A 243 10.31 -19.85 -2.13
C TYR A 243 9.85 -18.60 -2.89
N MET A 244 9.17 -17.69 -2.20
CA MET A 244 8.81 -16.37 -2.72
C MET A 244 9.94 -15.80 -3.58
N TYR A 245 9.65 -15.42 -4.82
CA TYR A 245 10.68 -15.03 -5.79
C TYR A 245 11.19 -13.60 -5.58
N CYS A 246 10.27 -12.68 -5.26
CA CYS A 246 10.62 -11.29 -4.99
C CYS A 246 9.73 -10.69 -3.90
N CYS A 247 10.34 -9.92 -3.01
CA CYS A 247 9.64 -9.14 -2.00
C CYS A 247 10.18 -7.73 -1.88
N GLY A 248 9.29 -6.81 -1.51
CA GLY A 248 9.60 -5.43 -1.17
C GLY A 248 8.69 -4.90 -0.08
N GLY A 249 9.21 -4.07 0.82
CA GLY A 249 8.42 -3.50 1.91
C GLY A 249 7.24 -2.67 1.41
N ILE A 250 7.35 -2.04 0.24
CA ILE A 250 6.21 -1.39 -0.42
C ILE A 250 5.64 -2.27 -1.53
N CYS A 251 6.49 -2.82 -2.41
CA CYS A 251 6.03 -3.68 -3.49
C CYS A 251 6.95 -4.84 -3.88
N GLY A 252 6.40 -5.94 -4.39
CA GLY A 252 7.23 -7.01 -4.94
C GLY A 252 7.89 -6.59 -6.26
N ILE A 253 7.10 -6.03 -7.17
CA ILE A 253 7.56 -5.53 -8.48
C ILE A 253 7.01 -4.12 -8.73
N ASN A 254 7.91 -3.20 -9.03
CA ASN A 254 7.60 -1.82 -9.41
C ASN A 254 7.77 -1.60 -10.92
N TYR A 255 6.70 -1.18 -11.58
CA TYR A 255 6.65 -0.61 -12.93
C TYR A 255 6.24 0.86 -12.93
N GLY A 256 5.90 1.43 -11.77
CA GLY A 256 5.32 2.76 -11.63
C GLY A 256 6.16 3.65 -10.73
N ILE A 257 5.49 4.45 -9.91
CA ILE A 257 6.12 5.43 -9.01
C ILE A 257 5.92 4.98 -7.57
N ILE A 258 6.99 5.01 -6.79
CA ILE A 258 6.97 4.95 -5.33
C ILE A 258 7.61 6.24 -4.83
N GLU A 259 6.88 7.02 -4.05
CA GLU A 259 7.38 8.30 -3.57
C GLU A 259 6.97 8.54 -2.12
N SER A 260 7.91 9.05 -1.29
CA SER A 260 7.61 9.44 0.10
C SER A 260 7.07 8.30 0.94
N CYS A 261 7.59 7.09 0.70
CA CYS A 261 7.16 5.90 1.41
C CYS A 261 8.13 5.50 2.51
N LEU A 262 7.59 4.85 3.55
CA LEU A 262 8.34 4.29 4.67
C LEU A 262 8.26 2.76 4.62
N SER A 263 9.39 2.10 4.81
CA SER A 263 9.38 0.68 5.15
C SER A 263 10.11 0.48 6.47
N GLU A 264 9.46 -0.08 7.47
CA GLU A 264 10.00 -0.22 8.82
C GLU A 264 9.72 -1.60 9.43
N TYR A 265 10.61 -2.07 10.30
CA TYR A 265 10.44 -3.30 11.09
C TYR A 265 9.99 -4.57 10.35
N THR A 266 10.28 -4.67 9.05
CA THR A 266 9.89 -5.85 8.29
C THR A 266 10.96 -6.93 8.37
N ASP A 267 10.54 -8.14 8.74
CA ASP A 267 11.27 -9.35 8.38
C ASP A 267 10.86 -9.76 6.96
N MET A 268 11.85 -9.82 6.07
CA MET A 268 11.62 -10.07 4.64
C MET A 268 12.53 -11.16 4.11
N ALA A 269 11.94 -12.27 3.69
CA ALA A 269 12.66 -13.40 3.11
C ALA A 269 12.09 -13.79 1.75
N CYS A 270 12.93 -13.84 0.72
CA CYS A 270 12.60 -14.38 -0.60
C CYS A 270 13.79 -15.17 -1.15
N SER A 271 13.69 -15.76 -2.34
CA SER A 271 14.73 -16.58 -2.96
C SER A 271 15.56 -15.88 -4.02
N LYS A 272 15.14 -14.71 -4.52
CA LYS A 272 15.88 -14.06 -5.62
C LYS A 272 16.03 -12.56 -5.55
N TYR A 273 14.95 -11.80 -5.36
CA TYR A 273 15.01 -10.33 -5.40
C TYR A 273 14.43 -9.74 -4.12
N ASN A 274 15.31 -9.39 -3.18
CA ASN A 274 14.94 -8.86 -1.87
C ASN A 274 15.29 -7.38 -1.80
N GLY A 275 14.29 -6.50 -1.83
CA GLY A 275 14.52 -5.05 -1.74
C GLY A 275 13.82 -4.45 -0.54
N GLY A 276 14.42 -3.46 0.12
CA GLY A 276 13.74 -2.79 1.23
C GLY A 276 12.41 -2.15 0.81
N PHE A 277 12.36 -1.54 -0.39
CA PHE A 277 11.13 -1.02 -0.99
C PHE A 277 10.55 -1.93 -2.05
N ALA A 278 11.38 -2.35 -3.00
CA ALA A 278 10.96 -3.10 -4.17
C ALA A 278 11.87 -4.28 -4.44
N GLY A 279 11.32 -5.49 -4.56
CA GLY A 279 12.12 -6.63 -5.02
C GLY A 279 12.75 -6.32 -6.38
N ARG A 280 11.92 -5.87 -7.33
CA ARG A 280 12.39 -5.44 -8.67
C ARG A 280 11.82 -4.09 -9.06
N THR A 281 12.70 -3.22 -9.58
CA THR A 281 12.38 -1.91 -10.13
C THR A 281 12.70 -1.92 -11.62
N LEU A 282 11.67 -1.79 -12.46
CA LEU A 282 11.74 -2.05 -13.90
C LEU A 282 11.93 -0.75 -14.71
N PRO A 283 12.08 -0.81 -16.06
CA PRO A 283 12.31 0.39 -16.86
C PRO A 283 11.22 1.44 -16.67
N ASP A 284 11.62 2.71 -16.67
CA ASP A 284 10.75 3.88 -16.56
C ASP A 284 9.95 3.96 -15.25
N SER A 285 10.40 3.23 -14.21
CA SER A 285 9.83 3.26 -12.85
C SER A 285 10.70 4.05 -11.89
N LYS A 286 10.09 4.57 -10.82
CA LYS A 286 10.74 5.46 -9.85
C LYS A 286 10.61 4.97 -8.40
N ILE A 287 11.66 5.20 -7.61
CA ILE A 287 11.60 5.17 -6.15
C ILE A 287 12.30 6.44 -5.64
N THR A 288 11.55 7.36 -5.05
CA THR A 288 12.08 8.66 -4.64
C THR A 288 11.63 9.09 -3.25
N ASN A 289 12.43 9.93 -2.60
CA ASN A 289 12.07 10.62 -1.35
C ASN A 289 11.65 9.66 -0.22
N SER A 290 12.21 8.45 -0.17
CA SER A 290 11.69 7.33 0.63
C SER A 290 12.70 6.80 1.66
N LEU A 291 12.23 6.31 2.81
CA LEU A 291 13.07 5.81 3.92
C LEU A 291 12.88 4.31 4.18
N ASN A 292 13.96 3.52 4.09
CA ASN A 292 13.98 2.12 4.50
C ASN A 292 14.69 1.92 5.84
N LEU A 293 13.97 1.42 6.84
CA LEU A 293 14.47 1.03 8.16
C LEU A 293 14.49 -0.50 8.37
N THR A 294 14.11 -1.26 7.35
CA THR A 294 13.95 -2.73 7.42
C THR A 294 15.26 -3.49 7.46
N LYS A 295 15.23 -4.70 8.03
CA LYS A 295 16.33 -5.65 7.97
C LYS A 295 16.14 -6.58 6.77
N ILE A 296 17.07 -6.56 5.84
CA ILE A 296 17.05 -7.44 4.67
C ILE A 296 17.91 -8.67 4.95
N TRP A 297 17.32 -9.86 4.84
CA TRP A 297 18.03 -11.13 4.94
C TRP A 297 18.83 -11.41 3.65
N LEU A 298 20.09 -11.84 3.82
CA LEU A 298 21.07 -12.00 2.75
C LEU A 298 21.39 -13.48 2.52
N SER A 299 21.56 -13.85 1.25
CA SER A 299 22.10 -15.14 0.82
C SER A 299 22.88 -14.92 -0.48
N ASP A 300 23.93 -15.70 -0.69
CA ASP A 300 24.89 -15.53 -1.79
C ASP A 300 24.24 -15.68 -3.19
N ASP A 301 23.10 -16.37 -3.28
CA ASP A 301 22.36 -16.58 -4.54
C ASP A 301 21.30 -15.51 -4.84
N MET A 302 21.16 -14.51 -3.96
CA MET A 302 20.11 -13.48 -4.01
C MET A 302 20.63 -12.11 -4.47
N TYR A 303 19.76 -11.36 -5.14
CA TYR A 303 19.93 -9.93 -5.34
C TYR A 303 19.22 -9.18 -4.21
N CYS A 304 19.98 -8.78 -3.19
CA CYS A 304 19.48 -8.05 -2.05
C CYS A 304 19.87 -6.57 -2.15
N GLY A 305 19.00 -5.62 -1.84
CA GLY A 305 19.40 -4.21 -1.81
C GLY A 305 18.51 -3.37 -0.91
N LEU A 306 19.11 -2.41 -0.21
CA LEU A 306 18.41 -1.64 0.83
C LEU A 306 17.21 -0.83 0.31
N ILE A 307 17.20 -0.48 -0.98
CA ILE A 307 16.04 0.10 -1.67
C ILE A 307 15.45 -0.93 -2.64
N ALA A 308 16.26 -1.48 -3.53
CA ALA A 308 15.79 -2.46 -4.50
C ALA A 308 16.70 -3.68 -4.61
N GLY A 309 16.10 -4.87 -4.71
CA GLY A 309 16.87 -6.09 -5.00
C GLY A 309 17.51 -6.02 -6.39
N TYR A 310 16.72 -5.61 -7.38
CA TYR A 310 17.19 -5.33 -8.74
C TYR A 310 16.62 -4.03 -9.27
N ALA A 311 17.45 -3.20 -9.90
CA ALA A 311 17.01 -2.02 -10.64
C ALA A 311 17.49 -2.07 -12.10
N SER A 312 16.54 -1.86 -13.02
CA SER A 312 16.85 -1.78 -14.45
C SER A 312 17.66 -0.52 -14.78
N LYS A 313 18.28 -0.48 -15.97
CA LYS A 313 19.06 0.68 -16.42
C LYS A 313 18.28 2.00 -16.49
N LYS A 314 16.97 1.90 -16.75
CA LYS A 314 16.05 3.04 -16.92
C LYS A 314 15.19 3.28 -15.67
N ALA A 315 15.48 2.61 -14.57
CA ALA A 315 14.85 2.92 -13.28
C ALA A 315 15.51 4.18 -12.69
N ASP A 316 14.70 5.01 -12.04
CA ASP A 316 15.14 6.22 -11.35
C ASP A 316 15.00 6.00 -9.84
N ILE A 317 16.14 5.89 -9.14
CA ILE A 317 16.17 5.77 -7.68
C ILE A 317 17.00 6.93 -7.15
N ALA A 318 16.32 7.87 -6.49
CA ALA A 318 16.89 9.11 -6.03
C ALA A 318 16.36 9.48 -4.64
N ASN A 319 17.10 10.27 -3.88
CA ASN A 319 16.61 10.86 -2.62
C ASN A 319 16.03 9.83 -1.63
N CYS A 320 16.61 8.63 -1.59
CA CYS A 320 16.18 7.60 -0.65
C CYS A 320 17.21 7.42 0.43
N CYS A 321 16.74 7.20 1.65
CA CYS A 321 17.55 6.96 2.84
C CYS A 321 17.37 5.52 3.32
N THR A 322 18.44 4.94 3.86
CA THR A 322 18.42 3.56 4.37
C THR A 322 19.31 3.43 5.59
N ARG A 323 18.90 2.64 6.57
CA ARG A 323 19.73 2.28 7.73
C ARG A 323 20.84 1.28 7.36
N GLU A 324 22.10 1.60 7.67
CA GLU A 324 23.24 0.66 7.58
C GLU A 324 23.32 -0.33 8.76
N ARG A 325 23.99 -1.48 8.55
CA ARG A 325 24.49 -2.37 9.60
C ARG A 325 26.02 -2.48 9.53
N ASN A 326 26.63 -2.60 10.70
CA ASN A 326 28.08 -2.68 10.97
C ASN A 326 28.80 -3.99 10.55
N ASN A 327 28.23 -4.86 9.72
CA ASN A 327 28.91 -6.10 9.30
C ASN A 327 29.25 -6.10 7.80
N SER A 328 30.50 -6.47 7.51
CA SER A 328 31.30 -6.20 6.31
C SER A 328 30.88 -6.91 5.00
N MET A 329 29.58 -7.01 4.73
CA MET A 329 29.05 -7.28 3.39
C MET A 329 28.19 -6.10 2.98
N THR A 330 28.83 -4.96 2.69
CA THR A 330 28.17 -3.73 2.24
C THR A 330 27.27 -4.01 1.04
N LEU A 331 25.95 -3.90 1.20
CA LEU A 331 25.02 -3.89 0.07
C LEU A 331 24.72 -2.46 -0.31
N ASN A 332 25.12 -2.12 -1.53
CA ASN A 332 24.61 -0.96 -2.24
C ASN A 332 23.09 -0.86 -2.07
N ALA A 333 22.55 0.35 -2.10
CA ALA A 333 21.10 0.54 -2.03
C ALA A 333 20.33 -0.17 -3.18
N VAL A 334 21.04 -0.67 -4.20
CA VAL A 334 20.54 -1.65 -5.16
C VAL A 334 21.44 -2.89 -5.22
N GLY A 335 20.86 -4.08 -5.09
CA GLY A 335 21.60 -5.36 -5.08
C GLY A 335 22.23 -5.74 -6.41
N LYS A 336 21.50 -5.51 -7.51
CA LYS A 336 22.03 -5.59 -8.87
C LYS A 336 21.50 -4.46 -9.72
N THR A 337 22.44 -3.70 -10.30
CA THR A 337 22.15 -2.50 -11.09
C THR A 337 22.57 -2.70 -12.55
N VAL A 338 21.81 -2.11 -13.47
CA VAL A 338 22.21 -1.96 -14.88
C VAL A 338 22.26 -0.46 -15.32
N GLY A 339 22.11 0.52 -14.42
CA GLY A 339 22.07 1.97 -14.77
C GLY A 339 22.50 2.98 -13.71
N LYS A 340 22.20 4.27 -13.97
CA LYS A 340 22.57 5.42 -13.13
C LYS A 340 21.84 5.38 -11.80
N PHE A 341 22.53 5.73 -10.72
CA PHE A 341 22.05 5.60 -9.36
C PHE A 341 22.45 6.83 -8.54
N SER A 342 21.52 7.37 -7.75
CA SER A 342 21.78 8.45 -6.79
C SER A 342 20.96 8.25 -5.52
N ALA A 343 21.11 7.11 -4.83
CA ALA A 343 20.63 7.03 -3.44
C ALA A 343 21.74 7.45 -2.48
N ILE A 344 21.33 8.08 -1.40
CA ILE A 344 22.21 8.50 -0.32
C ILE A 344 21.96 7.52 0.83
N THR A 345 22.90 6.63 1.08
CA THR A 345 22.87 5.83 2.29
C THR A 345 23.20 6.75 3.47
N ILE A 346 22.33 6.79 4.49
CA ILE A 346 22.52 7.62 5.69
C ILE A 346 22.60 6.67 6.89
N SER A 347 23.68 6.76 7.66
CA SER A 347 23.86 5.95 8.87
C SER A 347 22.73 6.19 9.89
N LEU A 348 22.45 5.22 10.75
CA LEU A 348 21.46 5.35 11.84
C LEU A 348 21.72 6.55 12.76
N GLU A 349 23.00 6.89 12.95
CA GLU A 349 23.44 7.99 13.81
C GLU A 349 23.14 9.36 13.17
N ASP A 350 23.01 9.42 11.84
CA ASP A 350 22.64 10.62 11.08
C ASP A 350 21.12 10.73 10.81
N LEU A 351 20.34 9.70 11.17
CA LEU A 351 18.92 9.56 10.84
C LEU A 351 18.01 10.50 11.66
N GLY A 352 18.45 10.86 12.87
CA GLY A 352 17.79 11.84 13.75
C GLY A 352 18.14 13.30 13.47
N ASN A 353 19.00 13.58 12.48
CA ASN A 353 19.44 14.94 12.13
C ASN A 353 18.71 15.46 10.87
N GLU A 354 18.67 16.79 10.70
CA GLU A 354 18.06 17.48 9.53
C GLU A 354 18.55 16.94 8.17
N LYS A 355 19.71 16.28 8.12
CA LYS A 355 20.27 15.66 6.92
C LYS A 355 19.31 14.68 6.22
N CYS A 356 18.63 13.82 6.98
CA CYS A 356 17.69 12.85 6.41
C CYS A 356 16.48 13.57 5.81
N LEU A 357 15.90 14.52 6.55
CA LEU A 357 14.79 15.36 6.09
C LEU A 357 15.14 16.19 4.85
N ASN A 358 16.36 16.73 4.77
CA ASN A 358 16.83 17.47 3.59
C ASN A 358 16.92 16.60 2.33
N VAL A 359 17.05 15.28 2.48
CA VAL A 359 17.06 14.32 1.36
C VAL A 359 15.64 13.91 0.98
N ILE A 360 14.80 13.54 1.95
CA ILE A 360 13.46 12.98 1.69
C ILE A 360 12.35 14.04 1.55
N GLY A 361 12.64 15.30 1.88
CA GLY A 361 11.77 16.44 1.62
C GLY A 361 10.75 16.74 2.72
N ASP A 362 9.86 17.69 2.42
CA ASP A 362 8.90 18.33 3.34
C ASP A 362 7.67 17.47 3.71
N LYS A 363 7.50 16.32 3.07
CA LYS A 363 6.42 15.36 3.38
C LYS A 363 6.70 14.52 4.65
N TRP A 364 7.84 14.75 5.28
CA TRP A 364 8.32 13.99 6.44
C TRP A 364 8.45 14.90 7.66
N CYS A 365 8.24 14.31 8.84
CA CYS A 365 8.46 14.93 10.14
C CYS A 365 9.26 13.97 11.03
N ILE A 366 9.78 14.45 12.17
CA ILE A 366 10.41 13.60 13.18
C ILE A 366 9.37 13.27 14.26
N GLU A 367 9.14 11.97 14.48
CA GLU A 367 8.33 11.44 15.59
C GLU A 367 9.20 10.42 16.34
N ASN A 368 9.35 10.59 17.66
CA ASN A 368 10.21 9.72 18.50
C ASN A 368 11.62 9.47 17.90
N GLU A 369 12.29 10.57 17.51
CA GLU A 369 13.64 10.56 16.90
C GLU A 369 13.75 9.85 15.53
N LYS A 370 12.60 9.55 14.89
CA LYS A 370 12.56 8.86 13.60
C LYS A 370 11.81 9.68 12.55
N PRO A 371 12.32 9.76 11.31
CA PRO A 371 11.57 10.35 10.20
C PRO A 371 10.37 9.49 9.84
N VAL A 372 9.21 10.14 9.76
CA VAL A 372 7.91 9.53 9.46
C VAL A 372 7.17 10.42 8.45
N PRO A 373 6.52 9.86 7.40
CA PRO A 373 5.68 10.66 6.53
C PRO A 373 4.48 11.22 7.31
N ILE A 374 4.23 12.52 7.17
CA ILE A 374 3.22 13.26 7.95
C ILE A 374 1.83 12.62 7.83
N SER A 375 1.52 12.05 6.67
CA SER A 375 0.24 11.41 6.35
C SER A 375 -0.07 10.13 7.11
N ILE A 376 0.95 9.41 7.60
CA ILE A 376 0.78 8.08 8.23
C ILE A 376 1.25 8.04 9.67
N LYS A 377 1.69 9.17 10.23
CA LYS A 377 2.23 9.23 11.59
C LYS A 377 1.26 8.70 12.65
N ASP A 378 -0.03 8.95 12.47
CA ASP A 378 -1.07 8.47 13.39
C ASP A 378 -1.21 6.95 13.34
N TYR A 379 -0.91 6.30 12.20
CA TYR A 379 -0.92 4.84 12.11
C TYR A 379 0.28 4.19 12.78
N ILE A 380 1.45 4.86 12.75
CA ILE A 380 2.68 4.34 13.36
C ILE A 380 2.62 4.48 14.88
N ALA A 381 2.06 5.58 15.40
CA ALA A 381 1.86 5.76 16.83
C ALA A 381 0.90 4.74 17.47
N LEU A 382 0.06 4.08 16.64
CA LEU A 382 -0.93 3.09 17.07
C LEU A 382 -0.36 1.67 17.24
N GLU A 383 0.96 1.46 17.21
CA GLU A 383 1.65 0.15 17.33
C GLU A 383 1.02 -0.78 18.40
N LYS A 384 0.00 -1.54 17.99
CA LYS A 384 -0.39 -2.80 18.58
C LYS A 384 0.07 -3.86 17.61
N THR A 385 1.20 -4.48 17.96
CA THR A 385 1.72 -5.74 17.43
C THR A 385 0.61 -6.68 16.99
N ALA A 386 0.49 -6.91 15.67
CA ALA A 386 -0.36 -7.98 15.15
C ALA A 386 0.41 -9.30 15.31
N SER A 387 0.16 -9.99 16.42
CA SER A 387 0.64 -11.35 16.66
C SER A 387 -0.27 -12.36 15.96
N ILE A 388 0.28 -13.29 15.20
CA ILE A 388 -0.45 -14.52 14.87
C ILE A 388 -0.43 -15.35 16.16
N LYS A 389 -1.56 -15.44 16.88
CA LYS A 389 -1.72 -16.19 18.15
C LYS A 389 -0.90 -15.72 19.36
N GLY A 390 -0.68 -14.42 19.54
CA GLY A 390 -0.05 -13.92 20.78
C GLY A 390 1.46 -14.16 20.90
N GLU A 391 2.10 -14.72 19.87
CA GLU A 391 3.55 -14.82 19.80
C GLU A 391 4.06 -13.97 18.63
N ARG A 392 5.04 -13.13 18.94
CA ARG A 392 5.97 -12.58 17.96
C ARG A 392 6.67 -13.79 17.35
N LEU A 393 6.68 -13.89 16.02
CA LEU A 393 7.59 -14.83 15.36
C LEU A 393 9.00 -14.29 15.55
N ASP A 394 9.57 -14.54 16.73
CA ASP A 394 11.01 -14.50 16.93
C ASP A 394 11.57 -15.77 16.26
N PHE A 395 12.31 -15.60 15.18
CA PHE A 395 13.17 -16.65 14.62
C PHE A 395 14.55 -16.60 15.26
#